data_AF-A0A5J5J1E2-F1
#
_entry.id   AF-A0A5J5J1E2-F1
#
_cell.length_a   1.000
_cell.length_b   1.000
_cell.length_c   1.000
_cell.angle_alpha   90.00
_cell.angle_beta   90.00
_cell.angle_gamma   90.00
#
_symmetry.space_group_name_H-M   'P 1'
#
loop_
_entity.id
_entity.type
_entity.pdbx_description
1 polymer ?
#
loop_
_entity_poly.entity_id
_entity_poly.type
_entity_poly.pdbx_seq_one_letter_code
_entity_poly.pdbx_strand_id
1 'polypeptide(L)'
;MKRKGIALAGTAAVLITVAGLAVPAAAEEIGAATEAPKVQEAMGDTREITVTHMALKPSETFPLFRKFQCPSTFPYLEGKNYSGEIRVPSGVRVGMDSPSVHVNISLLETRGKYIDGDDNWRATGWRDALAEIASVTNWDPFFSHMLTITVSCTSDPAKGFGSNTWPEWHTGWKPWIIEPMS
;
A
#
# COMPACT_ATOMS: atom_id res chain seq x y z
N MET A 1 -1.17 -72.56 2.16
CA MET A 1 -2.39 -72.64 2.98
C MET A 1 -3.14 -71.30 2.89
N LYS A 2 -4.38 -71.32 2.42
CA LYS A 2 -5.25 -70.14 2.19
C LYS A 2 -5.97 -69.77 3.49
N ARG A 3 -5.95 -68.49 3.90
CA ARG A 3 -6.87 -67.90 4.90
C ARG A 3 -7.63 -66.78 4.18
N LYS A 4 -8.83 -67.06 3.63
CA LYS A 4 -10.17 -66.85 4.21
C LYS A 4 -10.38 -65.43 4.74
N GLY A 5 -11.12 -64.63 3.98
CA GLY A 5 -11.62 -63.33 4.39
C GLY A 5 -12.85 -63.44 5.30
N ILE A 6 -13.19 -62.32 5.93
CA ILE A 6 -14.47 -62.08 6.58
C ILE A 6 -14.90 -60.67 6.18
N ALA A 7 -16.02 -60.59 5.47
CA ALA A 7 -16.82 -59.39 5.31
C ALA A 7 -17.78 -59.29 6.51
N LEU A 8 -17.98 -58.08 7.05
CA LEU A 8 -19.17 -57.77 7.82
C LEU A 8 -19.92 -56.63 7.13
N ALA A 9 -21.14 -56.96 6.70
CA ALA A 9 -22.20 -56.03 6.41
C ALA A 9 -22.77 -55.46 7.72
N GLY A 10 -23.27 -54.22 7.68
CA GLY A 10 -23.95 -53.61 8.81
C GLY A 10 -24.43 -52.20 8.48
N THR A 11 -25.56 -52.11 7.81
CA THR A 11 -26.32 -50.89 7.50
C THR A 11 -26.89 -50.27 8.78
N ALA A 12 -26.74 -48.96 8.97
CA ALA A 12 -27.69 -48.15 9.74
C ALA A 12 -27.72 -46.74 9.15
N ALA A 13 -28.78 -46.46 8.39
CA ALA A 13 -29.14 -45.12 7.97
C ALA A 13 -29.72 -44.39 9.18
N VAL A 14 -29.15 -43.23 9.51
CA VAL A 14 -29.80 -42.24 10.38
C VAL A 14 -29.94 -40.96 9.55
N LEU A 15 -31.14 -40.80 8.98
CA LEU A 15 -31.63 -39.57 8.40
C LEU A 15 -32.01 -38.63 9.56
N ILE A 16 -31.19 -37.60 9.78
CA ILE A 16 -31.60 -36.41 10.51
C ILE A 16 -31.80 -35.32 9.48
N THR A 17 -33.04 -35.20 9.00
CA THR A 17 -33.54 -34.01 8.32
C THR A 17 -33.92 -32.99 9.38
N VAL A 18 -33.04 -32.02 9.65
CA VAL A 18 -33.47 -30.75 10.25
C VAL A 18 -33.58 -29.75 9.11
N ALA A 19 -34.83 -29.46 8.77
CA ALA A 19 -35.21 -28.37 7.90
C ALA A 19 -34.77 -27.04 8.54
N GLY A 20 -34.06 -26.22 7.76
CA GLY A 20 -33.65 -24.89 8.20
C GLY A 20 -32.57 -24.24 7.36
N LEU A 21 -32.69 -24.25 6.03
CA LEU A 21 -31.85 -23.42 5.16
C LEU A 21 -32.68 -22.81 4.03
N ALA A 22 -33.04 -21.55 4.24
CA ALA A 22 -33.07 -20.55 3.19
C ALA A 22 -32.69 -19.21 3.84
N VAL A 23 -31.49 -19.16 4.42
CA VAL A 23 -30.80 -17.87 4.58
C VAL A 23 -30.11 -17.64 3.25
N PRO A 24 -30.38 -16.53 2.54
CA PRO A 24 -29.68 -16.23 1.31
C PRO A 24 -28.19 -16.21 1.63
N ALA A 25 -27.42 -17.03 0.92
CA ALA A 25 -26.00 -16.81 0.76
C ALA A 25 -25.85 -15.44 0.08
N ALA A 26 -25.83 -14.39 0.90
CA ALA A 26 -25.12 -13.18 0.55
C ALA A 26 -23.68 -13.63 0.36
N ALA A 27 -23.32 -13.89 -0.89
CA ALA A 27 -21.98 -13.60 -1.33
C ALA A 27 -21.78 -12.11 -1.01
N GLU A 28 -21.33 -11.83 0.21
CA GLU A 28 -20.51 -10.65 0.45
C GLU A 28 -19.30 -10.86 -0.44
N GLU A 29 -19.40 -10.36 -1.67
CA GLU A 29 -18.23 -9.76 -2.28
C GLU A 29 -17.68 -8.82 -1.22
N ILE A 30 -16.65 -9.29 -0.52
CA ILE A 30 -15.73 -8.43 0.20
C ILE A 30 -14.96 -7.69 -0.90
N GLY A 31 -15.68 -6.84 -1.64
CA GLY A 31 -15.10 -5.75 -2.38
C GLY A 31 -14.40 -4.94 -1.32
N ALA A 32 -13.07 -4.90 -1.41
CA ALA A 32 -12.26 -3.96 -0.67
C ALA A 32 -12.88 -2.58 -0.91
N ALA A 33 -13.68 -2.11 0.05
CA ALA A 33 -14.35 -0.84 -0.01
C ALA A 33 -13.24 0.19 0.00
N THR A 34 -12.85 0.60 -1.20
CA THR A 34 -11.86 1.65 -1.38
C THR A 34 -12.63 2.93 -1.09
N GLU A 35 -12.71 3.30 0.18
CA GLU A 35 -13.32 4.57 0.58
C GLU A 35 -12.66 5.68 -0.24
N ALA A 36 -13.49 6.57 -0.81
CA ALA A 36 -12.98 7.72 -1.54
C ALA A 36 -12.05 8.54 -0.62
N PRO A 37 -10.98 9.14 -1.17
CA PRO A 37 -10.00 9.88 -0.38
C PRO A 37 -10.68 10.93 0.51
N LYS A 38 -10.60 10.75 1.83
CA LYS A 38 -11.07 11.75 2.80
C LYS A 38 -9.98 12.80 2.91
N VAL A 39 -10.35 14.05 2.63
CA VAL A 39 -9.41 15.16 2.63
C VAL A 39 -9.44 15.83 3.99
N GLN A 40 -8.34 15.76 4.74
CA GLN A 40 -8.22 16.45 6.03
C GLN A 40 -7.98 17.95 5.81
N GLU A 41 -8.32 18.76 6.83
CA GLU A 41 -8.14 20.22 6.80
C GLU A 41 -6.66 20.59 6.62
N ALA A 42 -6.39 21.62 5.81
CA ALA A 42 -5.04 22.07 5.54
C ALA A 42 -4.44 22.73 6.78
N MET A 43 -3.25 22.28 7.20
CA MET A 43 -2.46 22.93 8.24
C MET A 43 -1.40 23.80 7.55
N GLY A 44 -1.71 25.08 7.33
CA GLY A 44 -0.82 26.03 6.65
C GLY A 44 -0.62 25.68 5.17
N ASP A 45 0.62 25.73 4.70
CA ASP A 45 0.97 25.47 3.29
C ASP A 45 0.96 23.98 2.91
N THR A 46 0.49 23.11 3.80
CA THR A 46 0.54 21.66 3.63
C THR A 46 -0.80 21.02 3.94
N ARG A 47 -1.14 19.99 3.17
CA ARG A 47 -2.41 19.27 3.26
C ARG A 47 -2.16 17.78 3.18
N GLU A 48 -2.68 17.05 4.17
CA GLU A 48 -2.66 15.60 4.20
C GLU A 48 -3.92 15.02 3.54
N ILE A 49 -3.73 14.00 2.71
CA ILE A 49 -4.76 13.35 1.91
C ILE A 49 -4.65 11.85 2.13
N THR A 50 -5.65 11.25 2.75
CA THR A 50 -5.69 9.79 2.89
C THR A 50 -6.11 9.18 1.56
N VAL A 51 -5.19 8.45 0.92
CA VAL A 51 -5.43 7.81 -0.38
C VAL A 51 -5.82 6.35 -0.25
N THR A 52 -5.52 5.73 0.89
CA THR A 52 -5.92 4.35 1.17
C THR A 52 -6.17 4.21 2.65
N HIS A 53 -7.31 3.60 2.99
CA HIS A 53 -7.63 3.17 4.33
C HIS A 53 -8.41 1.87 4.22
N MET A 54 -7.80 0.76 4.59
CA MET A 54 -8.39 -0.57 4.40
C MET A 54 -7.88 -1.58 5.41
N ALA A 55 -8.69 -2.61 5.66
CA ALA A 55 -8.24 -3.83 6.31
C ALA A 55 -7.72 -4.80 5.25
N LEU A 56 -6.52 -5.33 5.45
CA LEU A 56 -5.93 -6.37 4.63
C LEU A 56 -6.17 -7.73 5.27
N LYS A 57 -6.73 -8.67 4.53
CA LYS A 57 -6.97 -10.02 5.02
C LYS A 57 -5.65 -10.77 5.25
N PRO A 58 -5.69 -11.88 6.00
CA PRO A 58 -4.50 -12.71 6.19
C PRO A 58 -3.94 -13.21 4.85
N SER A 59 -2.62 -13.17 4.69
CA SER A 59 -1.89 -13.59 3.48
C SER A 59 -2.33 -12.91 2.17
N GLU A 60 -3.01 -11.77 2.27
CA GLU A 60 -3.51 -11.05 1.10
C GLU A 60 -2.45 -10.10 0.52
N THR A 61 -2.37 -10.06 -0.81
CA THR A 61 -1.66 -9.01 -1.54
C THR A 61 -2.68 -8.15 -2.28
N PHE A 62 -2.68 -6.85 -2.03
CA PHE A 62 -3.60 -5.91 -2.65
C PHE A 62 -2.83 -4.90 -3.53
N PRO A 63 -3.26 -4.68 -4.77
CA PRO A 63 -2.68 -3.65 -5.63
C PRO A 63 -3.13 -2.25 -5.18
N LEU A 64 -2.17 -1.37 -4.91
CA LEU A 64 -2.40 0.04 -4.61
C LEU A 64 -2.58 0.87 -5.89
N PHE A 65 -2.99 2.13 -5.71
CA PHE A 65 -3.12 3.10 -6.78
C PHE A 65 -1.77 3.36 -7.47
N ARG A 66 -1.71 2.98 -8.75
CA ARG A 66 -0.52 3.18 -9.61
C ARG A 66 -0.25 4.64 -9.96
N LYS A 67 -1.21 5.52 -9.73
CA LYS A 67 -1.08 6.95 -9.98
C LYS A 67 -1.80 7.75 -8.90
N PHE A 68 -1.13 8.78 -8.43
CA PHE A 68 -1.72 9.83 -7.61
C PHE A 68 -1.22 11.19 -8.09
N GLN A 69 -2.07 12.20 -7.96
CA GLN A 69 -1.75 13.57 -8.31
C GLN A 69 -2.21 14.46 -7.15
N CYS A 70 -1.32 15.31 -6.65
CA CYS A 70 -1.67 16.31 -5.67
C CYS A 70 -2.69 17.31 -6.26
N PRO A 71 -3.65 17.80 -5.46
CA PRO A 71 -4.60 18.81 -5.89
C PRO A 71 -3.91 20.09 -6.38
N SER A 72 -4.52 20.82 -7.30
CA SER A 72 -3.94 22.06 -7.86
C SER A 72 -3.68 23.16 -6.83
N THR A 73 -4.38 23.15 -5.69
CA THR A 73 -4.17 24.09 -4.58
C THR A 73 -2.94 23.79 -3.73
N PHE A 74 -2.49 22.53 -3.72
CA PHE A 74 -1.27 22.08 -3.04
C PHE A 74 -0.51 21.19 -4.02
N PRO A 75 0.02 21.75 -5.12
CA PRO A 75 0.38 20.96 -6.30
C PRO A 75 1.61 20.08 -6.10
N TYR A 76 2.40 20.28 -5.04
CA TYR A 76 3.67 19.61 -4.84
C TYR A 76 3.56 18.50 -3.82
N LEU A 77 4.17 17.36 -4.08
CA LEU A 77 4.38 16.34 -3.05
C LEU A 77 5.38 16.88 -2.03
N GLU A 78 5.13 16.76 -0.73
CA GLU A 78 6.07 17.27 0.28
C GLU A 78 7.38 16.47 0.27
N GLY A 79 8.53 17.14 0.34
CA GLY A 79 9.86 16.53 0.32
C GLY A 79 10.27 15.82 1.62
N LYS A 80 9.40 15.77 2.62
CA LYS A 80 9.67 15.18 3.93
C LYS A 80 9.53 13.66 3.90
N ASN A 81 10.51 12.94 4.46
CA ASN A 81 10.44 11.49 4.61
C ASN A 81 9.67 11.11 5.88
N TYR A 82 8.45 10.60 5.71
CA TYR A 82 7.59 10.17 6.83
C TYR A 82 7.73 8.69 7.17
N SER A 83 8.19 7.86 6.23
CA SER A 83 8.16 6.40 6.31
C SER A 83 9.54 5.83 6.00
N GLY A 84 10.56 6.25 6.75
CA GLY A 84 11.97 6.08 6.38
C GLY A 84 12.45 4.64 6.15
N GLU A 85 11.77 3.66 6.75
CA GLU A 85 12.09 2.23 6.60
C GLU A 85 11.28 1.53 5.49
N ILE A 86 10.32 2.24 4.89
CA ILE A 86 9.38 1.69 3.91
C ILE A 86 9.72 2.27 2.54
N ARG A 87 9.67 1.43 1.50
CA ARG A 87 9.93 1.85 0.12
C ARG A 87 8.74 2.62 -0.47
N VAL A 88 8.58 3.86 -0.06
CA VAL A 88 7.59 4.81 -0.60
C VAL A 88 8.21 6.18 -0.90
N PRO A 89 7.66 6.95 -1.86
CA PRO A 89 8.12 8.31 -2.13
C PRO A 89 8.08 9.23 -0.89
N SER A 90 8.92 10.26 -0.88
CA SER A 90 8.78 11.36 0.10
C SER A 90 7.37 11.95 0.07
N GLY A 91 6.91 12.48 1.20
CA GLY A 91 5.55 12.98 1.35
C GLY A 91 4.52 11.87 1.58
N VAL A 92 4.88 10.59 1.44
CA VAL A 92 3.98 9.47 1.75
C VAL A 92 4.23 8.95 3.17
N ARG A 93 3.19 9.01 3.99
CA ARG A 93 3.13 8.39 5.32
C ARG A 93 2.36 7.08 5.22
N VAL A 94 2.96 6.02 5.72
CA VAL A 94 2.32 4.71 5.86
C VAL A 94 2.07 4.44 7.34
N GLY A 95 0.81 4.39 7.72
CA GLY A 95 0.36 3.92 9.03
C GLY A 95 -0.06 2.46 8.93
N MET A 96 0.53 1.61 9.75
CA MET A 96 0.18 0.20 9.90
C MET A 96 0.09 -0.14 11.38
N ASP A 97 -0.84 -1.01 11.75
CA ASP A 97 -0.97 -1.54 13.10
C ASP A 97 -0.07 -2.75 13.37
N SER A 98 0.59 -3.28 12.33
CA SER A 98 1.46 -4.45 12.42
C SER A 98 2.66 -4.38 11.47
N PRO A 99 3.86 -4.81 11.90
CA PRO A 99 5.05 -4.90 11.05
C PRO A 99 4.96 -6.04 10.02
N SER A 100 3.97 -6.93 10.12
CA SER A 100 3.72 -7.99 9.14
C SER A 100 3.16 -7.45 7.81
N VAL A 101 2.76 -6.18 7.76
CA VAL A 101 2.28 -5.51 6.56
C VAL A 101 3.43 -4.84 5.83
N HIS A 102 3.69 -5.26 4.59
CA HIS A 102 4.72 -4.67 3.73
C HIS A 102 4.08 -3.81 2.64
N VAL A 103 4.50 -2.55 2.53
CA VAL A 103 4.07 -1.64 1.47
C VAL A 103 5.23 -1.36 0.53
N ASN A 104 4.98 -1.51 -0.76
CA ASN A 104 5.91 -1.12 -1.82
C ASN A 104 5.21 -0.16 -2.77
N ILE A 105 5.68 1.08 -2.85
CA ILE A 105 5.26 2.05 -3.85
C ILE A 105 6.51 2.42 -4.62
N SER A 106 6.76 1.68 -5.69
CA SER A 106 7.95 1.81 -6.51
C SER A 106 7.89 3.03 -7.44
N LEU A 107 9.03 3.23 -8.09
CA LEU A 107 9.53 4.49 -8.58
C LEU A 107 8.63 5.22 -9.58
N LEU A 108 8.54 6.51 -9.31
CA LEU A 108 8.05 7.62 -10.10
C LEU A 108 8.66 7.70 -11.51
N GLU A 109 7.83 7.60 -12.55
CA GLU A 109 8.08 8.37 -13.78
C GLU A 109 7.23 9.65 -13.69
N THR A 110 7.82 10.74 -13.18
CA THR A 110 7.17 12.06 -13.21
C THR A 110 7.79 12.94 -14.27
N ARG A 111 6.99 13.23 -15.31
CA ARG A 111 7.21 14.39 -16.17
C ARG A 111 6.73 15.63 -15.42
N GLY A 112 7.65 16.41 -14.85
CA GLY A 112 7.41 17.78 -14.41
C GLY A 112 8.31 18.71 -15.21
N LYS A 113 7.72 19.62 -16.01
CA LYS A 113 8.43 20.72 -16.66
C LYS A 113 7.91 22.03 -16.02
N TYR A 114 8.82 22.70 -15.31
CA TYR A 114 8.90 24.10 -14.87
C TYR A 114 7.61 24.93 -14.74
N ILE A 115 7.41 25.53 -13.56
CA ILE A 115 6.63 26.78 -13.40
C ILE A 115 7.55 27.96 -13.00
N ASP A 116 8.69 27.73 -12.33
CA ASP A 116 9.42 28.81 -11.65
C ASP A 116 10.80 29.21 -12.22
N GLY A 117 11.18 28.78 -13.43
CA GLY A 117 12.37 29.30 -14.13
C GLY A 117 13.75 28.87 -13.60
N ASP A 118 13.84 28.34 -12.37
CA ASP A 118 15.05 27.69 -11.84
C ASP A 118 15.05 26.19 -12.22
N ASP A 119 16.22 25.62 -12.54
CA ASP A 119 16.46 24.23 -12.96
C ASP A 119 16.10 23.12 -11.95
N ASN A 120 15.28 23.44 -10.96
CA ASN A 120 14.82 22.53 -9.92
C ASN A 120 13.45 21.95 -10.28
N TRP A 121 13.40 20.64 -10.57
CA TRP A 121 12.13 19.95 -10.74
C TRP A 121 11.47 19.65 -9.39
N ARG A 122 10.12 19.61 -9.38
CA ARG A 122 9.29 19.26 -8.23
C ARG A 122 8.26 18.19 -8.63
N ALA A 123 8.12 17.15 -7.83
CA ALA A 123 7.09 16.14 -8.03
C ALA A 123 5.73 16.71 -7.63
N THR A 124 4.73 16.41 -8.44
CA THR A 124 3.34 16.80 -8.19
C THR A 124 2.45 15.61 -7.83
N GLY A 125 3.04 14.43 -7.64
CA GLY A 125 2.36 13.17 -7.39
C GLY A 125 3.24 12.01 -7.78
N TRP A 126 2.65 10.83 -8.00
CA TRP A 126 3.36 9.68 -8.55
C TRP A 126 2.65 8.95 -9.67
N ARG A 127 3.44 8.24 -10.46
CA ARG A 127 3.00 7.30 -11.49
C ARG A 127 4.01 6.17 -11.60
N ASP A 128 3.54 4.95 -11.42
CA ASP A 128 4.28 3.74 -11.75
C ASP A 128 4.25 3.55 -13.27
N ALA A 129 5.42 3.59 -13.91
CA ALA A 129 5.59 3.44 -15.35
C ALA A 129 6.08 2.05 -15.77
N LEU A 130 6.56 1.22 -14.83
CA LEU A 130 7.30 -0.01 -15.12
C LEU A 130 6.55 -1.28 -14.71
N ALA A 131 5.28 -1.17 -14.32
CA ALA A 131 4.43 -2.29 -13.92
C ALA A 131 4.94 -3.05 -12.67
N GLU A 132 5.86 -2.46 -11.91
CA GLU A 132 6.07 -2.85 -10.51
C GLU A 132 4.86 -2.36 -9.74
N ILE A 133 3.83 -3.20 -9.67
CA ILE A 133 2.54 -2.86 -9.06
C ILE A 133 2.82 -2.33 -7.65
N ALA A 134 2.61 -1.02 -7.45
CA ALA A 134 2.48 -0.45 -6.13
C ALA A 134 1.50 -1.34 -5.37
N SER A 135 1.95 -1.95 -4.29
CA SER A 135 1.23 -3.05 -3.66
C SER A 135 1.48 -3.04 -2.17
N VAL A 136 0.55 -3.68 -1.49
CA VAL A 136 0.67 -3.99 -0.07
C VAL A 136 0.43 -5.48 0.12
N THR A 137 1.23 -6.10 0.98
CA THR A 137 1.09 -7.51 1.34
C THR A 137 0.97 -7.63 2.84
N ASN A 138 -0.06 -8.32 3.32
CA ASN A 138 -0.15 -8.76 4.70
C ASN A 138 0.45 -10.17 4.81
N TRP A 139 1.62 -10.29 5.42
CA TRP A 139 2.29 -11.58 5.64
C TRP A 139 1.79 -12.33 6.87
N ASP A 140 0.89 -11.75 7.66
CA ASP A 140 0.23 -12.45 8.76
C ASP A 140 -0.78 -13.47 8.20
N PRO A 141 -0.65 -14.77 8.51
CA PRO A 141 -1.57 -15.78 8.00
C PRO A 141 -2.82 -15.96 8.86
N PHE A 142 -2.94 -15.24 9.99
CA PHE A 142 -4.02 -15.42 10.96
C PHE A 142 -4.90 -14.19 11.13
N PHE A 143 -4.31 -12.99 11.09
CA PHE A 143 -5.01 -11.75 11.43
C PHE A 143 -5.06 -10.76 10.28
N SER A 144 -6.20 -10.07 10.18
CA SER A 144 -6.31 -8.89 9.34
C SER A 144 -5.65 -7.69 10.02
N HIS A 145 -5.05 -6.82 9.22
CA HIS A 145 -4.32 -5.64 9.70
C HIS A 145 -4.79 -4.39 8.97
N MET A 146 -4.83 -3.26 9.67
CA MET A 146 -5.23 -1.98 9.11
C MET A 146 -4.06 -1.27 8.45
N LEU A 147 -4.27 -0.88 7.20
CA LEU A 147 -3.37 -0.03 6.44
C LEU A 147 -4.00 1.35 6.24
N THR A 148 -3.22 2.39 6.51
CA THR A 148 -3.52 3.77 6.12
C THR A 148 -2.35 4.34 5.34
N ILE A 149 -2.61 4.85 4.13
CA ILE A 149 -1.64 5.59 3.34
C ILE A 149 -2.13 7.02 3.23
N THR A 150 -1.32 7.94 3.73
CA THR A 150 -1.59 9.39 3.72
C THR A 150 -0.50 10.08 2.93
N VAL A 151 -0.90 10.96 2.04
CA VAL A 151 -0.01 11.78 1.21
C VAL A 151 -0.04 13.20 1.70
N SER A 152 1.12 13.77 1.94
CA SER A 152 1.30 15.17 2.24
C SER A 152 1.63 15.95 0.97
N CYS A 153 0.75 16.88 0.61
CA CYS A 153 0.93 17.79 -0.51
C CYS A 153 1.09 19.22 0.00
N THR A 154 1.98 20.00 -0.59
CA THR A 154 2.28 21.38 -0.20
C THR A 154 2.05 22.37 -1.34
N SER A 155 1.65 23.59 -0.98
CA SER A 155 1.61 24.75 -1.88
C SER A 155 2.95 25.49 -1.96
N ASP A 156 3.89 25.19 -1.06
CA ASP A 156 5.21 25.80 -1.01
C ASP A 156 6.21 25.00 -1.86
N PRO A 157 6.67 25.53 -3.01
CA PRO A 157 7.61 24.82 -3.87
C PRO A 157 8.98 24.57 -3.21
N ALA A 158 9.35 25.33 -2.17
CA ALA A 158 10.60 25.09 -1.43
C ALA A 158 10.52 23.83 -0.56
N LYS A 159 9.32 23.46 -0.10
CA LYS A 159 9.06 22.22 0.66
C LYS A 159 8.74 21.03 -0.25
N GLY A 160 8.58 21.25 -1.56
CA GLY A 160 8.25 20.21 -2.51
C GLY A 160 9.40 19.21 -2.73
N PHE A 161 9.05 17.95 -2.97
CA PHE A 161 9.96 16.88 -3.33
C PHE A 161 10.61 17.15 -4.69
N GLY A 162 11.94 17.27 -4.73
CA GLY A 162 12.74 17.45 -5.94
C GLY A 162 13.98 16.54 -5.99
N SER A 163 14.83 16.75 -7.00
CA SER A 163 16.09 15.98 -7.22
C SER A 163 17.01 15.96 -6.00
N ASN A 164 17.05 17.06 -5.28
CA ASN A 164 17.89 17.26 -4.11
C ASN A 164 17.37 16.60 -2.83
N THR A 165 16.15 16.08 -2.84
CA THR A 165 15.49 15.47 -1.66
C THR A 165 15.21 13.98 -1.82
N TRP A 166 15.77 13.36 -2.87
CA TRP A 166 15.63 11.93 -3.11
C TRP A 166 16.26 11.09 -1.99
N PRO A 167 15.52 10.16 -1.36
CA PRO A 167 16.11 9.23 -0.41
C PRO A 167 17.18 8.38 -1.09
N GLU A 168 18.32 8.17 -0.42
CA GLU A 168 19.48 7.43 -0.95
C GLU A 168 19.15 6.02 -1.43
N TRP A 169 18.14 5.38 -0.84
CA TRP A 169 17.72 4.03 -1.22
C TRP A 169 16.97 3.97 -2.57
N HIS A 170 16.54 5.10 -3.12
CA HIS A 170 15.94 5.16 -4.45
C HIS A 170 16.96 5.43 -5.56
N THR A 171 18.07 6.12 -5.30
CA THR A 171 19.08 6.41 -6.34
C THR A 171 19.93 5.20 -6.72
N GLY A 172 19.80 4.08 -6.00
CA GLY A 172 20.68 2.91 -6.14
C GLY A 172 22.15 3.22 -5.84
N TRP A 173 22.44 4.45 -5.40
CA TRP A 173 23.77 4.95 -5.14
C TRP A 173 23.99 4.90 -3.63
N LYS A 174 24.45 3.74 -3.15
CA LYS A 174 25.42 3.79 -2.07
C LYS A 174 26.73 4.28 -2.73
N PRO A 175 27.27 5.47 -2.43
CA PRO A 175 28.71 5.53 -2.41
C PRO A 175 29.11 4.46 -1.39
N TRP A 176 29.70 3.37 -1.87
CA TRP A 176 30.41 2.46 -1.01
C TRP A 176 31.51 3.30 -0.38
N ILE A 177 31.19 3.95 0.75
CA ILE A 177 32.19 4.37 1.70
C ILE A 177 32.74 3.04 2.18
N ILE A 178 33.79 2.61 1.48
CA ILE A 178 34.76 1.68 2.01
C ILE A 178 35.32 2.43 3.20
N GLU A 179 34.73 2.24 4.38
CA GLU A 179 35.42 2.58 5.61
C GLU A 179 36.75 1.81 5.54
N PRO A 180 37.91 2.50 5.54
CA PRO A 180 39.17 1.79 5.58
C PRO A 180 39.17 1.00 6.89
N MET A 181 39.15 -0.33 6.78
CA MET A 181 39.41 -1.20 7.92
C MET A 181 40.81 -0.85 8.45
N SER A 182 40.84 -0.22 9.62
CA SER A 182 42.04 0.07 10.42
C SER A 182 42.35 -1.08 11.36
#